data_AF-A0A6N3BSW4-F1
#
_entry.id   AF-A0A6N3BSW4-F1
#
_cell.length_a   1.000
_cell.length_b   1.000
_cell.length_c   1.000
_cell.angle_alpha   90.00
_cell.angle_beta   90.00
_cell.angle_gamma   90.00
#
_symmetry.space_group_name_H-M   'P 1'
#
loop_
_entity.id
_entity.type
_entity.pdbx_description
1 polymer ?
#
loop_
_entity_poly.entity_id
_entity_poly.type
_entity_poly.pdbx_seq_one_letter_code
_entity_poly.pdbx_strand_id
1 'polypeptide(L)'
;MLVFAIIAEPIYDFVQTGQLFDLRQQNVMFELLLSLVFLIILEKIQSLSKWKRHIAEIALIVLTALAAEYTKLDGGVYGILLVAAFYLFHDSKAKMFFAAVCAVLLSSCHIVGGGFEFATANVFNPDVAAAVVSLLLINFYNGKRGLKLKYFFYIFYPAHLALLYGVSLIVLNCL
;
A
#
# COMPACT_ATOMS: atom_id res chain seq x y z
N MET A 1 -14.52 -4.68 4.87
CA MET A 1 -13.07 -4.57 4.87
C MET A 1 -12.50 -4.85 6.25
N LEU A 2 -12.89 -4.12 7.30
CA LEU A 2 -12.46 -4.40 8.69
C LEU A 2 -12.59 -5.88 9.10
N VAL A 3 -13.77 -6.49 8.90
CA VAL A 3 -13.98 -7.92 9.21
C VAL A 3 -13.00 -8.83 8.47
N PHE A 4 -12.70 -8.53 7.20
CA PHE A 4 -11.74 -9.32 6.42
C PHE A 4 -10.29 -9.06 6.83
N ALA A 5 -9.96 -7.85 7.28
CA ALA A 5 -8.66 -7.53 7.85
C ALA A 5 -8.42 -8.33 9.14
N ILE A 6 -9.42 -8.43 10.01
CA ILE A 6 -9.34 -9.23 11.25
C ILE A 6 -9.21 -10.73 10.93
N ILE A 7 -9.94 -11.23 9.93
CA ILE A 7 -9.86 -12.64 9.52
C ILE A 7 -8.52 -12.95 8.85
N ALA A 8 -7.95 -12.01 8.10
CA ALA A 8 -6.70 -12.21 7.38
C ALA A 8 -5.48 -12.17 8.29
N GLU A 9 -5.52 -11.46 9.43
CA GLU A 9 -4.37 -11.27 10.31
C GLU A 9 -3.75 -12.59 10.80
N PRO A 10 -4.49 -13.55 11.39
CA PRO A 10 -3.88 -14.78 11.87
C PRO A 10 -3.29 -15.63 10.74
N ILE A 11 -3.85 -15.53 9.53
CA ILE A 11 -3.33 -16.22 8.35
C ILE A 11 -2.02 -15.55 7.91
N TYR A 12 -2.01 -14.22 7.83
CA TYR A 12 -0.84 -13.43 7.47
C TYR A 12 0.33 -13.69 8.43
N ASP A 13 0.09 -13.58 9.75
CA ASP A 13 1.10 -13.83 10.78
C ASP A 13 1.67 -15.25 10.66
N PHE A 14 0.79 -16.23 10.46
CA PHE A 14 1.21 -17.62 10.38
C PHE A 14 2.06 -17.91 9.15
N VAL A 15 1.74 -17.29 8.00
CA VAL A 15 2.56 -17.41 6.78
C VAL A 15 3.92 -16.74 6.97
N GLN A 16 3.97 -15.60 7.65
CA GLN A 16 5.19 -14.79 7.75
C GLN A 16 6.16 -15.29 8.83
N THR A 17 5.65 -15.69 10.00
CA THR A 17 6.49 -16.01 11.17
C THR A 17 6.22 -17.39 11.76
N GLY A 18 5.25 -18.13 11.23
CA GLY A 18 4.84 -19.44 11.75
C GLY A 18 4.05 -19.37 13.06
N GLN A 19 3.74 -18.17 13.54
CA GLN A 19 2.92 -17.94 14.74
C GLN A 19 1.55 -17.38 14.34
N LEU A 20 0.50 -17.76 15.07
CA LEU A 20 -0.86 -17.27 14.76
C LEU A 20 -1.10 -15.81 15.18
N PHE A 21 -0.18 -15.23 15.96
CA PHE A 21 -0.28 -13.86 16.47
C PHE A 21 1.11 -13.24 16.52
N ASP A 22 1.35 -12.23 15.69
CA ASP A 22 2.59 -11.46 15.66
C ASP A 22 2.31 -9.97 15.40
N LEU A 23 2.82 -9.10 16.28
CA LEU A 23 2.64 -7.63 16.19
C LEU A 23 3.84 -6.95 15.52
N ARG A 24 4.69 -7.70 14.83
CA ARG A 24 5.84 -7.17 14.11
C ARG A 24 5.47 -6.49 12.81
N GLN A 25 4.44 -6.94 12.14
CA GLN A 25 3.92 -6.38 10.89
C GLN A 25 2.43 -6.66 10.83
N GLN A 26 1.65 -5.80 10.19
CA GLN A 26 0.21 -5.94 10.08
C GLN A 26 -0.21 -6.03 8.62
N ASN A 27 -1.29 -6.75 8.34
CA ASN A 27 -1.67 -7.04 6.97
C ASN A 27 -2.07 -5.80 6.13
N VAL A 28 -2.01 -5.95 4.80
CA VAL A 28 -2.33 -4.89 3.84
C VAL A 28 -3.79 -4.44 3.89
N MET A 29 -4.72 -5.27 4.39
CA MET A 29 -6.14 -4.89 4.49
C MET A 29 -6.37 -3.84 5.57
N PHE A 30 -5.58 -3.82 6.64
CA PHE A 30 -5.57 -2.73 7.63
C PHE A 30 -5.04 -1.43 7.02
N GLU A 31 -4.04 -1.51 6.14
CA GLU A 31 -3.53 -0.34 5.41
C GLU A 31 -4.57 0.25 4.45
N LEU A 32 -5.27 -0.59 3.71
CA LEU A 32 -6.37 -0.13 2.87
C LEU A 32 -7.49 0.51 3.70
N LEU A 33 -7.71 0.06 4.94
CA LEU A 33 -8.67 0.65 5.86
C LEU A 33 -8.24 2.04 6.30
N LEU A 34 -6.97 2.19 6.69
CA LEU A 34 -6.41 3.49 7.04
C LEU A 34 -6.45 4.44 5.84
N SER A 35 -6.12 3.96 4.65
CA SER A 35 -6.17 4.71 3.39
C SER A 35 -7.59 5.14 3.03
N LEU A 36 -8.60 4.31 3.30
CA LEU A 36 -10.00 4.70 3.11
C LEU A 36 -10.39 5.85 4.04
N VAL A 37 -10.03 5.78 5.32
CA VAL A 37 -10.27 6.86 6.29
C VAL A 37 -9.55 8.14 5.85
N PHE A 38 -8.29 8.01 5.43
CA PHE A 38 -7.49 9.10 4.86
C PHE A 38 -8.22 9.76 3.69
N LEU A 39 -8.71 9.00 2.71
CA LEU A 39 -9.43 9.54 1.55
C LEU A 39 -10.72 10.26 1.94
N ILE A 40 -11.48 9.73 2.90
CA ILE A 40 -12.71 10.38 3.40
C ILE A 40 -12.41 11.73 4.03
N ILE A 41 -11.32 11.85 4.80
CA ILE A 41 -10.92 13.12 5.41
C ILE A 41 -10.36 14.08 4.35
N LEU A 42 -9.55 13.56 3.43
CA LEU A 42 -8.94 14.32 2.34
C LEU A 42 -9.99 14.96 1.44
N GLU A 43 -11.08 14.25 1.15
CA GLU A 43 -12.23 14.78 0.40
C GLU A 43 -12.89 15.97 1.10
N LYS A 44 -13.03 15.91 2.44
CA LYS A 44 -13.56 17.04 3.21
C LYS A 44 -12.62 18.25 3.17
N ILE A 45 -11.31 18.03 3.19
CA ILE A 45 -10.28 19.08 3.12
C ILE A 45 -10.33 19.84 1.78
N GLN A 46 -10.77 19.20 0.69
CA GLN A 46 -10.89 19.86 -0.62
C GLN A 46 -11.86 21.06 -0.63
N SER A 47 -12.79 21.13 0.33
CA SER A 47 -13.74 22.25 0.47
C SER A 47 -13.13 23.52 1.10
N LEU A 48 -11.90 23.45 1.62
CA LEU A 48 -11.23 24.57 2.26
C LEU A 48 -10.63 25.56 1.24
N SER A 49 -10.30 26.78 1.71
CA SER A 49 -9.57 27.75 0.89
C SER A 49 -8.18 27.23 0.52
N LYS A 50 -7.66 27.61 -0.67
CA LYS A 50 -6.43 27.04 -1.26
C LYS A 50 -5.24 26.91 -0.29
N TRP A 51 -4.95 27.96 0.47
CA TRP A 51 -3.85 27.96 1.45
C TRP A 51 -4.10 27.01 2.62
N LYS A 52 -5.29 27.05 3.23
CA LYS A 52 -5.66 26.16 4.33
C LYS A 52 -5.73 24.70 3.89
N ARG A 53 -6.18 24.47 2.65
CA ARG A 53 -6.26 23.16 2.02
C ARG A 53 -4.88 22.52 1.93
N HIS A 54 -3.89 23.18 1.32
CA HIS A 54 -2.56 22.58 1.15
C HIS A 54 -1.87 22.27 2.48
N ILE A 55 -2.03 23.15 3.49
CA ILE A 55 -1.51 22.88 4.83
C ILE A 55 -2.19 21.65 5.45
N ALA A 56 -3.52 21.54 5.34
CA ALA A 56 -4.29 20.42 5.86
C ALA A 56 -4.01 19.10 5.12
N GLU A 57 -3.82 19.14 3.80
CA GLU A 57 -3.43 17.98 2.98
C GLU A 57 -2.09 17.41 3.44
N ILE A 58 -1.06 18.27 3.54
CA ILE A 58 0.29 17.87 3.97
C ILE A 58 0.24 17.32 5.40
N ALA A 59 -0.45 18.03 6.31
CA ALA A 59 -0.59 17.57 7.68
C ALA A 59 -1.28 16.20 7.76
N LEU A 60 -2.35 15.99 6.98
CA LEU A 60 -3.06 14.71 6.95
C LEU A 60 -2.18 13.58 6.39
N ILE A 61 -1.44 13.82 5.30
CA ILE A 61 -0.51 12.84 4.72
C ILE A 61 0.55 12.44 5.76
N VAL A 62 1.19 13.42 6.41
CA VAL A 62 2.23 13.16 7.42
C VAL A 62 1.66 12.38 8.60
N LEU A 63 0.53 12.81 9.17
CA LEU A 63 -0.08 12.13 10.32
C LEU A 63 -0.51 10.70 9.99
N THR A 64 -1.07 10.48 8.79
CA THR A 64 -1.52 9.15 8.36
C THR A 64 -0.33 8.25 8.06
N ALA A 65 0.72 8.76 7.43
CA ALA A 65 1.94 8.02 7.16
C ALA A 65 2.64 7.61 8.47
N LEU A 66 2.73 8.52 9.45
CA LEU A 66 3.24 8.19 10.78
C LEU A 66 2.38 7.14 11.50
N ALA A 67 1.06 7.21 11.35
CA ALA A 67 0.16 6.20 11.91
C ALA A 67 0.37 4.84 11.25
N ALA A 68 0.53 4.79 9.92
CA ALA A 68 0.81 3.57 9.17
C ALA A 68 2.14 2.93 9.60
N GLU A 69 3.19 3.74 9.76
CA GLU A 69 4.50 3.28 10.22
C GLU A 69 4.46 2.80 11.67
N TYR A 70 3.80 3.55 12.56
CA TYR A 70 3.67 3.18 13.97
C TYR A 70 2.90 1.88 14.18
N THR A 71 1.86 1.67 13.35
CA THR A 71 1.08 0.42 13.34
C THR A 71 1.74 -0.68 12.51
N LYS A 72 2.90 -0.42 11.88
CA LYS A 72 3.70 -1.38 11.11
C LYS A 72 2.89 -2.05 9.99
N LEU A 73 2.08 -1.25 9.29
CA LEU A 73 1.32 -1.74 8.15
C LEU A 73 2.24 -2.08 6.99
N ASP A 74 1.87 -3.06 6.20
CA ASP A 74 2.67 -3.66 5.11
C ASP A 74 3.36 -2.66 4.17
N GLY A 75 2.65 -1.62 3.71
CA GLY A 75 3.18 -0.55 2.85
C GLY A 75 3.63 0.71 3.58
N GLY A 76 3.35 0.83 4.89
CA GLY A 76 3.79 1.92 5.75
C GLY A 76 3.59 3.32 5.17
N VAL A 77 4.65 4.15 5.24
CA VAL A 77 4.66 5.50 4.66
C VAL A 77 4.39 5.50 3.15
N TYR A 78 4.95 4.53 2.42
CA TYR A 78 4.94 4.52 0.96
C TYR A 78 3.57 4.23 0.38
N GLY A 79 2.79 3.33 1.00
CA GLY A 79 1.42 3.07 0.56
C GLY A 79 0.51 4.28 0.74
N ILE A 80 0.65 5.02 1.85
CA ILE A 80 -0.08 6.28 2.05
C ILE A 80 0.32 7.34 1.00
N LEU A 81 1.62 7.47 0.69
CA LEU A 81 2.08 8.37 -0.37
C LEU A 81 1.53 7.99 -1.74
N LEU A 82 1.48 6.69 -2.05
CA LEU A 82 0.93 6.19 -3.32
C LEU A 82 -0.56 6.50 -3.44
N VAL A 83 -1.36 6.27 -2.38
CA VAL A 83 -2.78 6.62 -2.34
C VAL A 83 -2.98 8.13 -2.50
N ALA A 84 -2.17 8.94 -1.81
CA ALA A 84 -2.21 10.40 -1.94
C ALA A 84 -1.88 10.86 -3.37
N ALA A 85 -0.86 10.27 -4.01
CA ALA A 85 -0.50 10.56 -5.39
C ALA A 85 -1.65 10.23 -6.37
N PHE A 86 -2.28 9.07 -6.22
CA PHE A 86 -3.42 8.69 -7.04
C PHE A 86 -4.61 9.64 -6.88
N TYR A 87 -4.92 10.04 -5.65
CA TYR A 87 -6.07 10.90 -5.39
C TYR A 87 -5.84 12.36 -5.78
N LEU A 88 -4.72 12.96 -5.38
CA LEU A 88 -4.48 14.40 -5.58
C LEU A 88 -4.20 14.75 -7.04
N PHE A 89 -3.65 13.82 -7.82
CA PHE A 89 -3.29 14.05 -9.22
C PHE A 89 -4.23 13.34 -10.21
N HIS A 90 -5.38 12.84 -9.77
CA HIS A 90 -6.30 12.08 -10.62
C HIS A 90 -6.77 12.84 -11.86
N ASP A 91 -6.78 14.18 -11.82
CA ASP A 91 -7.15 15.04 -12.95
C ASP A 91 -6.23 14.89 -14.17
N SER A 92 -4.96 14.51 -13.96
CA SER A 92 -3.97 14.41 -15.03
C SER A 92 -3.21 13.10 -14.93
N LYS A 93 -3.46 12.20 -15.89
CA LYS A 93 -2.79 10.89 -15.98
C LYS A 93 -1.26 11.00 -15.90
N ALA A 94 -0.68 12.00 -16.57
CA ALA A 94 0.78 12.21 -16.57
C ALA A 94 1.31 12.61 -15.17
N LYS A 95 0.64 13.54 -14.47
CA LYS A 95 1.04 13.95 -13.12
C LYS A 95 0.86 12.82 -12.12
N MET A 96 -0.24 12.08 -12.22
CA MET A 96 -0.53 10.91 -11.39
C MET A 96 0.52 9.83 -11.58
N PHE A 97 0.83 9.47 -12.83
CA PHE A 97 1.85 8.46 -13.13
C PHE A 97 3.22 8.88 -12.61
N PHE A 98 3.61 10.13 -12.86
CA PHE A 98 4.88 10.67 -12.35
C PHE A 98 4.95 10.63 -10.82
N ALA A 99 3.92 11.11 -10.13
CA ALA A 99 3.88 11.11 -8.67
C ALA A 99 3.89 9.69 -8.09
N ALA A 100 3.18 8.74 -8.71
CA ALA A 100 3.19 7.34 -8.31
C ALA A 100 4.56 6.67 -8.50
N VAL A 101 5.23 6.93 -9.63
CA VAL A 101 6.61 6.45 -9.86
C VAL A 101 7.56 7.04 -8.84
N CYS A 102 7.45 8.33 -8.52
CA CYS A 102 8.26 8.94 -7.46
C CYS A 102 8.01 8.29 -6.09
N ALA A 103 6.76 8.01 -5.72
CA ALA A 103 6.43 7.33 -4.47
C ALA A 103 7.05 5.92 -4.40
N VAL A 104 7.01 5.16 -5.50
CA VAL A 104 7.64 3.83 -5.61
C VAL A 104 9.17 3.93 -5.54
N LEU A 105 9.79 4.89 -6.23
CA LEU A 105 11.25 5.05 -6.16
C LEU A 105 11.74 5.50 -4.77
N LEU A 106 10.92 6.27 -4.05
CA LEU A 106 11.20 6.63 -2.66
C LEU A 106 11.18 5.40 -1.74
N SER A 107 10.42 4.34 -2.06
CA SER A 107 10.43 3.09 -1.29
C SER A 107 11.73 2.31 -1.43
N SER A 108 12.50 2.54 -2.49
CA SER A 108 13.84 1.98 -2.65
C SER A 108 14.91 2.73 -1.84
N CYS A 109 14.55 3.86 -1.23
CA CYS A 109 15.48 4.68 -0.47
C CYS A 109 15.38 4.36 1.03
N HIS A 110 16.50 4.00 1.64
CA HIS A 110 16.59 3.78 3.07
C HIS A 110 17.18 5.01 3.77
N ILE A 111 16.62 5.35 4.93
CA ILE A 111 17.19 6.36 5.83
C ILE A 111 18.23 5.65 6.69
N VAL A 112 19.51 5.88 6.40
CA VAL A 112 20.64 5.38 7.22
C VAL A 112 21.41 6.58 7.76
N GLY A 113 21.62 6.62 9.07
CA GLY A 113 22.49 7.64 9.71
C GLY A 113 22.01 9.10 9.59
N GLY A 114 20.72 9.35 9.36
CA GLY A 114 20.19 10.71 9.16
C GLY A 114 20.36 11.26 7.74
N GLY A 115 20.85 10.44 6.80
CA GLY A 115 20.93 10.72 5.37
C GLY A 115 19.95 9.88 4.54
N PHE A 116 19.74 10.29 3.29
CA PHE A 116 18.98 9.54 2.28
C PHE A 116 19.99 8.74 1.44
N GLU A 117 20.07 7.42 1.64
CA GLU A 117 20.94 6.56 0.84
C GLU A 117 20.13 5.85 -0.26
N PHE A 118 20.39 6.27 -1.50
CA PHE A 118 19.83 5.65 -2.70
C PHE A 118 20.77 4.57 -3.21
N ALA A 119 20.54 3.32 -2.82
CA ALA A 119 21.28 2.18 -3.35
C ALA A 119 20.69 1.78 -4.71
N THR A 120 21.49 1.89 -5.78
CA THR A 120 21.08 1.47 -7.14
C THR A 120 20.67 0.00 -7.19
N ALA A 121 21.22 -0.84 -6.31
CA ALA A 121 20.82 -2.25 -6.16
C ALA A 121 19.35 -2.42 -5.74
N ASN A 122 18.79 -1.51 -4.94
CA ASN A 122 17.41 -1.58 -4.46
C ASN A 122 16.39 -1.16 -5.53
N VAL A 123 16.82 -0.44 -6.56
CA VAL A 123 15.98 -0.01 -7.69
C VAL A 123 15.67 -1.19 -8.61
N PHE A 124 16.62 -2.13 -8.74
CA PHE A 124 16.45 -3.34 -9.55
C PHE A 124 15.83 -4.50 -8.75
N ASN A 125 15.29 -4.24 -7.57
CA ASN A 125 14.57 -5.24 -6.80
C ASN A 125 13.30 -5.67 -7.59
N PRO A 126 13.03 -6.98 -7.72
CA PRO A 126 11.81 -7.50 -8.35
C PRO A 126 10.52 -6.81 -7.89
N ASP A 127 10.42 -6.38 -6.63
CA ASP A 127 9.24 -5.71 -6.08
C ASP A 127 8.98 -4.35 -6.75
N VAL A 128 10.04 -3.57 -6.95
CA VAL A 128 9.99 -2.26 -7.63
C VAL A 128 9.62 -2.46 -9.09
N ALA A 129 10.20 -3.47 -9.74
CA ALA A 129 9.85 -3.81 -11.12
C ALA A 129 8.37 -4.18 -11.25
N ALA A 130 7.85 -5.01 -10.34
CA ALA A 130 6.44 -5.39 -10.31
C ALA A 130 5.51 -4.18 -10.06
N ALA A 131 5.92 -3.26 -9.18
CA ALA A 131 5.19 -2.02 -8.94
C ALA A 131 5.14 -1.12 -10.19
N VAL A 132 6.27 -0.93 -10.87
CA VAL A 132 6.35 -0.13 -12.10
C VAL A 132 5.51 -0.75 -13.23
N VAL A 133 5.57 -2.08 -13.39
CA VAL A 133 4.72 -2.80 -14.36
C VAL A 133 3.23 -2.59 -14.03
N SER A 134 2.87 -2.64 -12.75
CA SER A 134 1.50 -2.37 -12.31
C SER A 134 1.06 -0.94 -12.64
N LEU A 135 1.93 0.06 -12.43
CA LEU A 135 1.66 1.45 -12.81
C LEU A 135 1.49 1.62 -14.32
N LEU A 136 2.27 0.91 -15.13
CA LEU A 136 2.13 0.91 -16.59
C LEU A 136 0.76 0.36 -17.00
N LEU A 137 0.32 -0.76 -16.42
CA LEU A 137 -1.01 -1.32 -16.66
C LEU A 137 -2.13 -0.37 -16.23
N ILE A 138 -1.97 0.30 -15.07
CA ILE A 138 -2.92 1.31 -14.59
C ILE A 138 -3.01 2.49 -15.57
N ASN A 139 -1.92 2.89 -16.22
CA ASN A 139 -1.95 3.97 -17.20
C ASN A 139 -2.83 3.63 -18.43
N PHE A 140 -2.90 2.36 -18.82
CA PHE A 140 -3.79 1.85 -19.86
C PHE A 140 -5.25 1.69 -19.41
N TYR A 141 -5.58 2.02 -18.16
CA TYR A 141 -6.94 1.97 -17.66
C TYR A 141 -7.85 2.96 -18.42
N ASN A 142 -8.99 2.44 -18.87
CA ASN A 142 -9.97 3.14 -19.69
C ASN A 142 -10.94 4.04 -18.88
N GLY A 143 -10.75 4.13 -17.56
CA GLY A 143 -11.60 4.94 -16.67
C GLY A 143 -12.96 4.32 -16.35
N LYS A 144 -13.33 3.19 -16.98
CA LYS A 144 -14.61 2.51 -16.72
C LYS A 144 -14.41 1.47 -15.64
N ARG A 145 -15.24 1.56 -14.60
CA ARG A 145 -15.27 0.57 -13.51
C ARG A 145 -15.50 -0.84 -14.08
N GLY A 146 -14.60 -1.75 -13.74
CA GLY A 146 -14.73 -3.17 -14.08
C GLY A 146 -15.82 -3.91 -13.27
N LEU A 147 -15.74 -5.24 -13.27
CA LEU A 147 -16.70 -6.11 -12.58
C LEU A 147 -16.78 -5.77 -11.08
N LYS A 148 -18.00 -5.70 -10.53
CA LYS A 148 -18.26 -5.35 -9.13
C LYS A 148 -18.15 -6.56 -8.21
N LEU A 149 -16.98 -7.20 -8.15
CA LEU A 149 -16.75 -8.43 -7.38
C LEU A 149 -16.19 -8.14 -5.98
N LYS A 150 -16.90 -7.36 -5.17
CA LYS A 150 -16.41 -6.86 -3.87
C LYS A 150 -15.92 -7.98 -2.93
N TYR A 151 -16.73 -9.02 -2.74
CA TYR A 151 -16.39 -10.11 -1.81
C TYR A 151 -15.28 -11.01 -2.36
N PHE A 152 -15.20 -11.18 -3.68
CA PHE A 152 -14.10 -11.90 -4.31
C PHE A 152 -12.76 -11.23 -3.97
N PHE A 153 -12.64 -9.91 -4.17
CA PHE A 153 -11.39 -9.20 -3.86
C PHE A 153 -11.00 -9.26 -2.37
N TYR A 154 -11.99 -9.27 -1.47
CA TYR A 154 -11.71 -9.36 -0.03
C TYR A 154 -11.29 -10.76 0.42
N ILE A 155 -11.88 -11.81 -0.16
CA ILE A 155 -11.52 -13.20 0.15
C ILE A 155 -10.22 -13.59 -0.57
N PHE A 156 -9.98 -13.02 -1.75
CA PHE A 156 -8.79 -13.30 -2.55
C PHE A 156 -7.51 -13.12 -1.73
N TYR A 157 -7.41 -12.07 -0.90
CA TYR A 157 -6.24 -11.80 -0.07
C TYR A 157 -5.86 -12.94 0.89
N PRO A 158 -6.69 -13.28 1.90
CA PRO A 158 -6.37 -14.40 2.79
C PRO A 158 -6.31 -15.75 2.06
N ALA A 159 -7.08 -15.94 0.99
CA ALA A 159 -7.08 -17.18 0.23
C ALA A 159 -5.75 -17.43 -0.51
N HIS A 160 -5.17 -16.43 -1.17
CA HIS A 160 -3.91 -16.64 -1.87
C HIS A 160 -2.73 -16.77 -0.91
N LEU A 161 -2.75 -16.11 0.26
CA LEU A 161 -1.75 -16.33 1.31
C LEU A 161 -1.77 -17.78 1.81
N ALA A 162 -2.97 -18.31 2.11
CA ALA A 162 -3.14 -19.71 2.50
C ALA A 162 -2.69 -20.68 1.39
N LEU A 163 -2.97 -20.36 0.12
CA LEU A 163 -2.52 -21.15 -1.03
C LEU A 163 -0.99 -21.17 -1.15
N LEU A 164 -0.33 -20.01 -1.07
CA LEU A 164 1.13 -19.90 -1.14
C LEU A 164 1.79 -20.68 -0.01
N TYR A 165 1.22 -20.62 1.19
CA TYR A 165 1.68 -21.41 2.32
C TYR A 165 1.52 -22.92 2.08
N GLY A 166 0.36 -23.36 1.58
CA GLY A 166 0.15 -24.76 1.22
C GLY A 166 1.15 -25.28 0.19
N VAL A 167 1.48 -24.47 -0.82
CA VAL A 167 2.54 -24.78 -1.80
C VAL A 167 3.91 -24.84 -1.13
N SER A 168 4.23 -23.88 -0.25
CA SER A 168 5.50 -23.87 0.50
C SER A 168 5.69 -25.15 1.32
N LEU A 169 4.65 -25.64 2.00
CA LEU A 169 4.69 -26.91 2.73
C LEU A 169 4.99 -28.10 1.82
N ILE A 170 4.39 -28.16 0.63
CA ILE A 170 4.65 -29.24 -0.32
C ILE A 170 6.10 -29.20 -0.80
N VAL A 171 6.60 -28.01 -1.15
CA VAL A 171 7.98 -27.83 -1.63
C VAL A 171 8.99 -28.19 -0.53
N LEU A 172 8.77 -27.72 0.70
CA LEU A 172 9.65 -27.99 1.84
C LEU A 172 9.65 -29.46 2.27
N ASN A 173 8.52 -30.17 2.16
CA ASN A 173 8.44 -31.61 2.47
C ASN A 173 9.00 -32.50 1.34
N CYS A 174 9.20 -31.95 0.13
CA CYS A 174 9.81 -32.64 -1.00
C CYS A 174 11.34 -32.44 -1.09
N LEU A 175 11.92 -31.56 -0.28
CA LEU A 175 13.36 -31.32 -0.14
C LEU A 175 13.91 -32.09 1.06
#